data_AF-Q562C9-F1
#
_entry.id   AF-Q562C9-F1
#
_cell.length_a   1.000
_cell.length_b   1.000
_cell.length_c   1.000
_cell.angle_alpha   90.00
_cell.angle_beta   90.00
_cell.angle_gamma   90.00
#
_symmetry.space_group_name_H-M   'P 1'
#
loop_
_entity.id
_entity.type
_entity.pdbx_description
1 polymer ?
#
loop_
_entity_poly.entity_id
_entity_poly.type
_entity_poly.pdbx_seq_one_letter_code
_entity_poly.pdbx_strand_id
1 'polypeptide(L)'
;MVQAWYMDESTADPRMPHRAQPDRPVGLEQLRTLGVLYWKLDADKYENDPELEQIRKTRNYSWMDIITICKDSLPNYEEKIKMFFEEHLHLDEEIRYILEGSGYFDVRDKEDKWIRISMEKGDMITLPAGIYHRFTLDEKNYVKAMRLFVGEPVWTPYNRPADHFDARVQYVKFLEGTA
;
A
#
# COMPACT_ATOMS: atom_id res chain seq x y z
N MET A 1 -9.16 8.84 10.81
CA MET A 1 -9.75 8.03 9.74
C MET A 1 -8.85 8.20 8.53
N VAL A 2 -8.41 7.11 7.91
CA VAL A 2 -7.49 7.16 6.76
C VAL A 2 -8.08 8.03 5.65
N GLN A 3 -7.22 8.78 4.96
CA GLN A 3 -7.61 9.68 3.86
C GLN A 3 -7.15 9.07 2.54
N ALA A 4 -8.06 8.98 1.58
CA ALA A 4 -7.74 8.63 0.20
C ALA A 4 -8.46 9.57 -0.78
N TRP A 5 -7.87 9.81 -1.95
CA TRP A 5 -8.41 10.74 -2.94
C TRP A 5 -7.94 10.41 -4.36
N TYR A 6 -8.70 10.84 -5.36
CA TYR A 6 -8.22 10.85 -6.74
C TYR A 6 -7.12 11.89 -6.94
N MET A 7 -6.11 11.51 -7.71
CA MET A 7 -4.98 12.39 -8.00
C MET A 7 -5.30 13.44 -9.06
N ASP A 8 -4.61 14.58 -9.01
CA ASP A 8 -4.56 15.53 -10.13
C ASP A 8 -3.73 14.99 -11.31
N GLU A 9 -3.66 15.75 -12.41
CA GLU A 9 -2.90 15.38 -13.61
C GLU A 9 -1.43 15.85 -13.58
N SER A 10 -0.98 16.46 -12.47
CA SER A 10 0.36 17.01 -12.37
C SER A 10 1.38 15.88 -12.23
N THR A 11 2.47 15.97 -13.00
CA THR A 11 3.65 15.10 -12.87
C THR A 11 4.78 15.78 -12.10
N ALA A 12 4.44 16.78 -11.27
CA ALA A 12 5.39 17.43 -10.37
C ALA A 12 5.91 16.47 -9.28
N ASP A 13 6.51 17.00 -8.22
CA ASP A 13 7.11 16.19 -7.15
C ASP A 13 6.10 15.15 -6.62
N PRO A 14 6.35 13.84 -6.83
CA PRO A 14 5.40 12.78 -6.48
C PRO A 14 5.08 12.70 -4.99
N ARG A 15 5.89 13.34 -4.13
CA ARG A 15 5.72 13.41 -2.68
C ARG A 15 4.69 14.46 -2.26
N MET A 16 4.29 15.38 -3.13
CA MET A 16 3.22 16.33 -2.85
C MET A 16 1.86 15.62 -2.76
N PRO A 17 0.83 16.17 -2.10
CA PRO A 17 -0.46 15.48 -1.97
C PRO A 17 -1.17 15.16 -3.30
N HIS A 18 -0.97 15.95 -4.36
CA HIS A 18 -1.60 15.75 -5.68
C HIS A 18 -3.12 15.57 -5.62
N ARG A 19 -3.84 16.37 -4.82
CA ARG A 19 -5.31 16.28 -4.72
C ARG A 19 -5.96 16.87 -5.97
N ALA A 20 -6.83 16.09 -6.62
CA ALA A 20 -7.65 16.59 -7.72
C ALA A 20 -8.45 17.84 -7.31
N GLN A 21 -8.71 18.72 -8.28
CA GLN A 21 -9.52 19.93 -8.10
C GLN A 21 -10.73 19.90 -9.04
N PRO A 22 -11.98 19.90 -8.52
CA PRO A 22 -12.36 19.90 -7.10
C PRO A 22 -11.99 18.60 -6.39
N ASP A 23 -11.95 18.64 -5.05
CA ASP A 23 -11.64 17.47 -4.22
C ASP A 23 -12.55 16.27 -4.56
N ARG A 24 -11.93 15.10 -4.75
CA ARG A 24 -12.59 13.83 -5.05
C ARG A 24 -12.13 12.77 -4.02
N PRO A 25 -12.66 12.79 -2.78
CA PRO A 25 -12.27 11.84 -1.75
C PRO A 25 -12.74 10.42 -2.08
N VAL A 26 -11.98 9.44 -1.61
CA VAL A 26 -12.27 8.00 -1.75
C VAL A 26 -12.48 7.43 -0.36
N GLY A 27 -13.63 6.80 -0.13
CA GLY A 27 -13.96 6.17 1.15
C GLY A 27 -13.43 4.73 1.26
N LEU A 28 -13.37 4.21 2.49
CA LEU A 28 -12.95 2.82 2.76
C LEU A 28 -13.82 1.77 2.05
N GLU A 29 -15.12 2.04 1.85
CA GLU A 29 -15.99 1.13 1.09
C GLU A 29 -15.55 1.03 -0.38
N GLN A 30 -15.19 2.15 -1.00
CA GLN A 30 -14.69 2.15 -2.38
C GLN A 30 -13.33 1.45 -2.47
N LEU A 31 -12.45 1.61 -1.48
CA LEU A 31 -11.21 0.83 -1.43
C LEU A 31 -11.48 -0.68 -1.29
N ARG A 32 -12.50 -1.08 -0.53
CA ARG A 32 -12.92 -2.49 -0.43
C ARG A 32 -13.39 -3.08 -1.75
N THR A 33 -14.03 -2.30 -2.63
CA THR A 33 -14.42 -2.80 -3.97
C THR A 33 -13.21 -3.08 -4.87
N LEU A 34 -12.04 -2.50 -4.54
CA LEU A 34 -10.74 -2.79 -5.13
C LEU A 34 -9.97 -3.89 -4.39
N GLY A 35 -10.57 -4.53 -3.37
CA GLY A 35 -9.93 -5.55 -2.55
C GLY A 35 -8.90 -5.00 -1.55
N VAL A 36 -8.77 -3.68 -1.44
CA VAL A 36 -7.89 -3.02 -0.48
C VAL A 36 -8.54 -3.06 0.90
N LEU A 37 -7.86 -3.68 1.87
CA LEU A 37 -8.33 -3.82 3.25
C LEU A 37 -7.55 -2.91 4.17
N TYR A 38 -8.21 -2.44 5.24
CA TYR A 38 -7.65 -1.47 6.17
C TYR A 38 -8.04 -1.76 7.62
N TRP A 39 -7.11 -1.55 8.53
CA TRP A 39 -7.33 -1.55 9.98
C TRP A 39 -6.63 -0.35 10.64
N LYS A 40 -7.20 0.14 11.74
CA LYS A 40 -6.54 1.13 12.61
C LYS A 40 -6.12 0.44 13.90
N LEU A 41 -4.85 0.58 14.26
CA LEU A 41 -4.24 -0.04 15.44
C LEU A 41 -3.45 1.01 16.23
N ASP A 42 -3.11 0.66 17.47
CA ASP A 42 -2.19 1.43 18.31
C ASP A 42 -0.75 1.01 18.00
N ALA A 43 -0.06 1.81 17.19
CA ALA A 43 1.33 1.56 16.79
C ALA A 43 2.34 1.60 17.93
N ASP A 44 2.00 2.17 19.09
CA ASP A 44 2.89 2.11 20.26
C ASP A 44 2.90 0.72 20.90
N LYS A 45 1.93 -0.14 20.57
CA LYS A 45 1.80 -1.51 21.08
C LYS A 45 2.32 -2.59 20.14
N TYR A 46 2.90 -2.25 18.99
CA TYR A 46 3.19 -3.20 17.89
C TYR A 46 4.01 -4.45 18.29
N GLU A 47 4.83 -4.39 19.34
CA GLU A 47 5.61 -5.52 19.85
C GLU A 47 4.76 -6.53 20.64
N ASN A 48 3.63 -6.10 21.22
CA ASN A 48 2.74 -6.91 22.03
C ASN A 48 1.29 -6.37 21.99
N ASP A 49 0.67 -6.45 20.81
CA ASP A 49 -0.71 -5.99 20.60
C ASP A 49 -1.66 -7.16 20.28
N PRO A 50 -2.63 -7.48 21.16
CA PRO A 50 -3.64 -8.51 20.90
C PRO A 50 -4.50 -8.26 19.65
N GLU A 51 -4.75 -6.99 19.30
CA GLU A 51 -5.55 -6.64 18.12
C GLU A 51 -4.79 -6.96 16.82
N LEU A 52 -3.51 -6.58 16.74
CA LEU A 52 -2.62 -6.98 15.65
C LEU A 52 -2.55 -8.51 15.52
N GLU A 53 -2.38 -9.21 16.64
CA GLU A 53 -2.30 -10.68 16.64
C GLU A 53 -3.61 -11.34 16.16
N GLN A 54 -4.77 -10.77 16.49
CA GLN A 54 -6.05 -11.24 15.99
C GLN A 54 -6.18 -11.08 14.47
N ILE A 55 -5.73 -9.95 13.92
CA ILE A 55 -5.70 -9.73 12.45
C ILE A 55 -4.77 -10.74 11.79
N ARG A 56 -3.55 -10.92 12.34
CA ARG A 56 -2.56 -11.86 11.82
C ARG A 56 -3.09 -13.29 11.79
N LYS A 57 -3.73 -13.76 12.86
CA LYS A 57 -4.36 -15.09 12.90
C LYS A 57 -5.49 -15.23 11.89
N THR A 58 -6.37 -14.24 11.81
CA THR A 58 -7.53 -14.26 10.89
C THR A 58 -7.10 -14.30 9.42
N ARG A 59 -6.03 -13.58 9.09
CA ARG A 59 -5.52 -13.43 7.72
C ARG A 59 -4.34 -14.33 7.39
N ASN A 60 -3.89 -15.15 8.35
CA ASN A 60 -2.71 -16.00 8.24
C ASN A 60 -1.40 -15.23 7.92
N TYR A 61 -1.24 -14.02 8.47
CA TYR A 61 -0.01 -13.24 8.35
C TYR A 61 1.08 -13.78 9.29
N SER A 62 1.61 -14.95 8.93
CA SER A 62 2.54 -15.75 9.73
C SER A 62 3.96 -15.19 9.78
N TRP A 63 4.33 -14.29 8.87
CA TRP A 63 5.66 -13.68 8.81
C TRP A 63 5.60 -12.16 8.99
N MET A 64 6.62 -11.58 9.62
CA MET A 64 6.80 -10.13 9.67
C MET A 64 8.28 -9.71 9.78
N ASP A 65 8.57 -8.49 9.35
CA ASP A 65 9.78 -7.75 9.71
C ASP A 65 9.51 -6.24 9.79
N ILE A 66 10.52 -5.48 10.19
CA ILE A 66 10.47 -4.01 10.25
C ILE A 66 11.41 -3.43 9.20
N ILE A 67 10.91 -2.48 8.42
CA ILE A 67 11.70 -1.67 7.50
C ILE A 67 11.61 -0.20 7.89
N THR A 68 12.74 0.50 7.85
CA THR A 68 12.80 1.95 8.01
C THR A 68 13.27 2.56 6.69
N ILE A 69 12.42 3.37 6.07
CA ILE A 69 12.73 4.11 4.85
C ILE A 69 13.09 5.53 5.29
N CYS A 70 14.40 5.77 5.42
CA CYS A 70 15.00 7.06 5.69
C CYS A 70 16.27 7.17 4.84
N LYS A 71 16.56 8.37 4.33
CA LYS A 71 17.69 8.63 3.44
C LYS A 71 19.03 8.18 4.03
N ASP A 72 19.19 8.34 5.34
CA ASP A 72 20.46 8.09 6.02
C ASP A 72 20.64 6.64 6.48
N SER A 73 19.56 5.86 6.59
CA SER A 73 19.61 4.51 7.19
C SER A 73 19.25 3.36 6.25
N LEU A 74 18.56 3.62 5.14
CA LEU A 74 18.17 2.57 4.19
C LEU A 74 19.31 2.30 3.18
N PRO A 75 19.87 1.08 3.13
CA PRO A 75 20.84 0.72 2.09
C PRO A 75 20.23 0.83 0.69
N ASN A 76 20.99 1.38 -0.26
CA ASN A 76 20.55 1.67 -1.62
C ASN A 76 19.27 2.53 -1.67
N TYR A 77 19.13 3.50 -0.76
CA TYR A 77 17.95 4.35 -0.63
C TYR A 77 17.41 4.87 -1.97
N GLU A 78 18.24 5.54 -2.78
CA GLU A 78 17.82 6.17 -4.04
C GLU A 78 17.29 5.14 -5.06
N GLU A 79 17.88 3.94 -5.10
CA GLU A 79 17.42 2.85 -5.99
C GLU A 79 16.10 2.25 -5.47
N LYS A 80 16.01 2.04 -4.14
CA LYS A 80 14.82 1.47 -3.51
C LYS A 80 13.60 2.37 -3.63
N ILE A 81 13.72 3.68 -3.38
CA ILE A 81 12.60 4.61 -3.55
C ILE A 81 12.11 4.67 -5.00
N LYS A 82 13.03 4.55 -5.97
CA LYS A 82 12.67 4.53 -7.39
C LYS A 82 11.91 3.25 -7.73
N MET A 83 12.40 2.10 -7.26
CA MET A 83 11.73 0.80 -7.44
C MET A 83 10.33 0.78 -6.79
N PHE A 84 10.18 1.35 -5.60
CA PHE A 84 8.89 1.43 -4.92
C PHE A 84 7.87 2.29 -5.67
N PHE A 85 8.33 3.35 -6.36
CA PHE A 85 7.44 4.29 -7.04
C PHE A 85 7.11 3.90 -8.49
N GLU A 86 7.86 2.98 -9.08
CA GLU A 86 7.52 2.43 -10.39
C GLU A 86 6.21 1.63 -10.27
N GLU A 87 5.25 1.82 -11.19
CA GLU A 87 3.96 1.10 -11.13
C GLU A 87 4.19 -0.40 -11.31
N HIS A 88 3.80 -1.20 -10.31
CA HIS A 88 4.04 -2.64 -10.28
C HIS A 88 2.88 -3.41 -9.65
N LEU A 89 2.95 -4.73 -9.74
CA LEU A 89 2.12 -5.65 -8.97
C LEU A 89 2.97 -6.73 -8.28
N HIS A 90 2.34 -7.44 -7.35
CA HIS A 90 2.87 -8.64 -6.71
C HIS A 90 1.93 -9.83 -6.97
N LEU A 91 2.48 -11.04 -6.87
CA LEU A 91 1.71 -12.29 -6.96
C LEU A 91 1.07 -12.67 -5.63
N ASP A 92 1.48 -12.01 -4.55
CA ASP A 92 0.98 -12.14 -3.18
C ASP A 92 0.42 -10.81 -2.69
N GLU A 93 -0.24 -10.82 -1.53
CA GLU A 93 -0.70 -9.60 -0.86
C GLU A 93 0.49 -8.72 -0.42
N GLU A 94 0.38 -7.41 -0.63
CA GLU A 94 1.29 -6.44 -0.03
C GLU A 94 0.67 -5.89 1.26
N ILE A 95 1.19 -6.33 2.41
CA ILE A 95 0.69 -5.92 3.73
C ILE A 95 1.70 -5.00 4.42
N ARG A 96 1.23 -3.84 4.86
CA ARG A 96 2.04 -2.80 5.51
C ARG A 96 1.31 -2.22 6.70
N TYR A 97 2.00 -2.14 7.83
CA TYR A 97 1.52 -1.51 9.04
C TYR A 97 2.48 -0.40 9.46
N ILE A 98 2.00 0.85 9.45
CA ILE A 98 2.85 2.03 9.70
C ILE A 98 3.05 2.21 11.20
N LEU A 99 4.31 2.13 11.63
CA LEU A 99 4.72 2.28 13.02
C LEU A 99 5.10 3.73 13.35
N GLU A 100 5.79 4.40 12.42
CA GLU A 100 6.20 5.80 12.54
C GLU A 100 6.23 6.46 11.15
N GLY A 101 6.11 7.77 11.11
CA GLY A 101 6.13 8.54 9.87
C GLY A 101 4.88 8.36 9.02
N SER A 102 5.03 8.54 7.71
CA SER A 102 3.91 8.50 6.76
C SER A 102 4.38 8.32 5.31
N GLY A 103 3.44 7.97 4.44
CA GLY A 103 3.67 7.87 3.00
C GLY A 103 2.38 7.64 2.23
N TYR A 104 2.52 7.50 0.92
CA TYR A 104 1.42 7.29 -0.01
C TYR A 104 1.53 5.93 -0.67
N PHE A 105 0.43 5.18 -0.66
CA PHE A 105 0.19 4.09 -1.59
C PHE A 105 -0.77 4.59 -2.66
N ASP A 106 -0.34 4.60 -3.92
CA ASP A 106 -1.22 4.89 -5.04
C ASP A 106 -1.69 3.56 -5.63
N VAL A 107 -3.00 3.42 -5.87
CA VAL A 107 -3.62 2.23 -6.48
C VAL A 107 -4.46 2.61 -7.69
N ARG A 108 -4.56 1.72 -8.68
CA ARG A 108 -5.48 1.88 -9.81
C ARG A 108 -6.90 1.50 -9.41
N ASP A 109 -7.87 2.35 -9.75
CA ASP A 109 -9.29 2.01 -9.66
C ASP A 109 -9.76 1.14 -10.84
N LYS A 110 -11.07 0.83 -10.89
CA LYS A 110 -11.67 0.02 -11.98
C LYS A 110 -11.56 0.65 -13.37
N GLU A 111 -11.36 1.96 -13.44
CA GLU A 111 -11.21 2.74 -14.67
C GLU A 111 -9.75 3.11 -14.93
N ASP A 112 -8.83 2.46 -14.21
CA ASP A 112 -7.38 2.65 -14.32
C ASP A 112 -6.91 4.07 -13.96
N LYS A 113 -7.63 4.77 -13.08
CA LYS A 113 -7.26 6.07 -12.53
C LYS A 113 -6.55 5.91 -11.20
N TRP A 114 -5.61 6.80 -10.90
CA TRP A 114 -4.88 6.78 -9.64
C TRP A 114 -5.72 7.29 -8.47
N ILE A 115 -5.80 6.48 -7.42
CA ILE A 115 -6.24 6.85 -6.09
C ILE A 115 -5.01 6.85 -5.18
N ARG A 116 -4.76 7.98 -4.52
CA ARG A 116 -3.73 8.11 -3.49
C ARG A 116 -4.31 7.80 -2.13
N ILE A 117 -3.66 6.91 -1.39
CA ILE A 117 -4.00 6.52 -0.02
C ILE A 117 -2.91 7.04 0.92
N SER A 118 -3.28 7.97 1.79
CA SER A 118 -2.37 8.54 2.79
C SER A 118 -2.33 7.65 4.02
N MET A 119 -1.18 7.01 4.25
CA MET A 119 -0.95 6.10 5.35
C MET A 119 -0.07 6.78 6.40
N GLU A 120 -0.53 6.81 7.65
CA GLU A 120 0.15 7.41 8.80
C GLU A 120 0.29 6.41 9.95
N LYS A 121 1.00 6.80 11.01
CA LYS A 121 1.17 5.97 12.23
C LYS A 121 -0.14 5.32 12.69
N GLY A 122 -0.10 4.00 12.88
CA GLY A 122 -1.22 3.17 13.32
C GLY A 122 -2.10 2.64 12.18
N ASP A 123 -1.88 3.07 10.94
CA ASP A 123 -2.65 2.58 9.80
C ASP A 123 -2.03 1.28 9.27
N MET A 124 -2.86 0.25 9.11
CA MET A 124 -2.49 -1.03 8.49
C MET A 124 -3.31 -1.22 7.22
N ILE A 125 -2.63 -1.58 6.13
CA ILE A 125 -3.24 -1.80 4.81
C ILE A 125 -2.79 -3.14 4.23
N THR A 126 -3.70 -3.75 3.48
CA THR A 126 -3.43 -4.87 2.59
C THR A 126 -3.84 -4.49 1.18
N LEU A 127 -2.88 -4.54 0.25
CA LEU A 127 -3.13 -4.45 -1.18
C LEU A 127 -3.23 -5.88 -1.74
N PRO A 128 -4.29 -6.24 -2.47
CA PRO A 128 -4.48 -7.61 -2.94
C PRO A 128 -3.46 -7.97 -4.04
N ALA A 129 -3.12 -9.26 -4.14
CA ALA A 129 -2.33 -9.77 -5.25
C ALA A 129 -2.93 -9.33 -6.61
N GLY A 130 -2.08 -8.92 -7.55
CA GLY A 130 -2.49 -8.49 -8.90
C GLY A 130 -3.01 -7.05 -9.02
N ILE A 131 -3.12 -6.27 -7.94
CA ILE A 131 -3.40 -4.83 -8.05
C ILE A 131 -2.17 -4.06 -8.54
N TYR A 132 -2.37 -3.16 -9.51
CA TYR A 132 -1.35 -2.19 -9.87
C TYR A 132 -1.28 -1.10 -8.82
N HIS A 133 -0.10 -0.90 -8.26
CA HIS A 133 0.15 0.07 -7.21
C HIS A 133 1.59 0.59 -7.25
N ARG A 134 1.86 1.59 -6.43
CA ARG A 134 3.19 2.14 -6.17
C ARG A 134 3.22 2.80 -4.79
N PHE A 135 4.40 2.97 -4.24
CA PHE A 135 4.64 3.64 -2.97
C PHE A 135 5.59 4.83 -3.13
N THR A 136 5.30 5.91 -2.42
CA THR A 136 6.25 7.02 -2.21
C THR A 136 6.15 7.54 -0.78
N LEU A 137 7.25 8.08 -0.27
CA LEU A 137 7.20 8.94 0.90
C LEU A 137 6.37 10.19 0.59
N ASP A 138 5.82 10.81 1.63
CA ASP A 138 5.33 12.18 1.55
C ASP A 138 6.50 13.19 1.74
N GLU A 139 6.18 14.48 1.81
CA GLU A 139 7.17 15.55 1.99
C GLU A 139 7.93 15.48 3.33
N LYS A 140 7.51 14.63 4.29
CA LYS A 140 8.24 14.39 5.55
C LYS A 140 9.41 13.42 5.38
N ASN A 141 9.48 12.70 4.25
CA ASN A 141 10.63 11.86 3.86
C ASN A 141 11.01 10.77 4.87
N TYR A 142 10.04 10.24 5.62
CA TYR A 142 10.29 9.20 6.62
C TYR A 142 9.09 8.28 6.81
N VAL A 143 9.34 6.97 6.78
CA VAL A 143 8.39 5.97 7.29
C VAL A 143 9.13 4.79 7.92
N LYS A 144 8.59 4.28 9.02
CA LYS A 144 8.92 2.97 9.60
C LYS A 144 7.69 2.11 9.52
N ALA A 145 7.80 0.99 8.82
CA ALA A 145 6.68 0.08 8.58
C ALA A 145 7.04 -1.34 8.99
N MET A 146 6.07 -2.03 9.57
CA MET A 146 6.07 -3.47 9.66
C MET A 146 5.55 -4.03 8.34
N ARG A 147 6.30 -4.94 7.73
CA ARG A 147 5.84 -5.71 6.57
C ARG A 147 5.33 -7.04 7.08
N LEU A 148 4.18 -7.47 6.59
CA LEU A 148 3.60 -8.76 6.93
C LEU A 148 3.43 -9.60 5.67
N PHE A 149 3.44 -10.93 5.83
CA PHE A 149 3.31 -11.87 4.71
C PHE A 149 2.61 -13.16 5.14
N VAL A 150 2.00 -13.84 4.18
CA VAL A 150 1.47 -15.21 4.33
C VAL A 150 2.59 -16.19 3.95
N GLY A 151 3.16 -16.87 4.93
CA GLY A 151 4.33 -17.75 4.70
C GLY A 151 5.64 -16.98 4.51
N GLU A 152 6.63 -17.61 3.88
CA GLU A 152 7.92 -16.97 3.59
C GLU A 152 7.78 -15.91 2.49
N PRO A 153 8.32 -14.69 2.67
CA PRO A 153 8.03 -13.58 1.78
C PRO A 153 8.77 -13.65 0.44
N VAL A 154 8.05 -13.29 -0.63
CA VAL A 154 8.62 -13.00 -1.94
C VAL A 154 8.29 -11.55 -2.30
N TRP A 155 9.30 -10.68 -2.31
CA TRP A 155 9.14 -9.24 -2.51
C TRP A 155 9.19 -8.78 -3.96
N THR A 156 9.25 -9.71 -4.93
CA THR A 156 9.53 -9.39 -6.32
C THR A 156 8.44 -8.51 -6.92
N PRO A 157 8.74 -7.26 -7.34
CA PRO A 157 7.81 -6.45 -8.09
C PRO A 157 7.83 -6.86 -9.56
N TYR A 158 6.65 -6.89 -10.18
CA TYR A 158 6.52 -6.98 -11.64
C TYR A 158 5.98 -5.66 -12.16
N ASN A 159 6.86 -4.84 -12.73
CA ASN A 159 6.51 -3.54 -13.26
C ASN A 159 5.51 -3.68 -14.40
N ARG A 160 4.55 -2.77 -14.48
CA ARG A 160 3.54 -2.75 -15.54
C ARG A 160 4.22 -2.52 -16.90
N PRO A 161 3.88 -3.27 -17.96
CA PRO A 161 2.82 -4.29 -18.05
C PRO A 161 3.18 -5.65 -17.45
N ALA A 162 2.26 -6.22 -16.67
CA ALA A 162 2.39 -7.51 -16.00
C ALA A 162 1.08 -8.34 -16.10
N ASP A 163 0.31 -8.14 -17.16
CA ASP A 163 -1.07 -8.66 -17.27
C ASP A 163 -1.17 -10.18 -17.51
N HIS A 164 -0.05 -10.85 -17.79
CA HIS A 164 0.00 -12.28 -18.10
C HIS A 164 0.02 -13.18 -16.86
N PHE A 165 0.19 -12.63 -15.65
CA PHE A 165 0.20 -13.43 -14.43
C PHE A 165 -1.20 -13.87 -14.00
N ASP A 166 -1.32 -15.12 -13.53
CA ASP A 166 -2.59 -15.65 -13.02
C ASP A 166 -3.16 -14.82 -11.87
N ALA A 167 -2.31 -14.29 -10.98
CA ALA A 167 -2.73 -13.38 -9.91
C ALA A 167 -3.46 -12.14 -10.45
N ARG A 168 -2.96 -11.54 -11.54
CA ARG A 168 -3.60 -10.40 -12.21
C ARG A 168 -4.92 -10.82 -12.87
N VAL A 169 -4.95 -11.97 -13.54
CA VAL A 169 -6.19 -12.50 -14.15
C VAL A 169 -7.26 -12.76 -13.10
N GLN A 170 -6.90 -13.33 -11.95
CA GLN A 170 -7.82 -13.56 -10.84
C GLN A 170 -8.30 -12.24 -10.21
N TYR A 171 -7.41 -11.27 -10.04
CA TYR A 171 -7.75 -9.94 -9.53
C TYR A 171 -8.75 -9.21 -10.45
N VAL A 172 -8.55 -9.26 -11.77
CA VAL A 172 -9.50 -8.67 -12.73
C VAL A 172 -10.88 -9.33 -12.62
N LYS A 173 -10.94 -10.67 -12.50
CA LYS A 173 -12.21 -11.39 -12.25
C LYS A 173 -12.85 -11.00 -10.92
N PHE A 174 -12.06 -10.75 -9.87
CA PHE A 174 -12.57 -10.25 -8.61
C PHE A 174 -13.22 -8.87 -8.77
N LEU A 175 -12.61 -7.95 -9.54
CA LEU A 175 -13.16 -6.61 -9.79
C LEU A 175 -14.50 -6.62 -10.52
N GLU A 176 -14.74 -7.62 -11.39
CA GLU A 176 -16.03 -7.80 -12.07
C GLU A 176 -17.17 -8.17 -11.11
N GLY A 177 -16.84 -8.78 -9.96
CA GLY A 177 -17.80 -9.21 -8.95
C GLY A 177 -18.11 -8.18 -7.86
N THR A 178 -17.37 -7.07 -7.79
CA THR A 178 -17.58 -6.01 -6.79
C THR A 178 -18.46 -4.90 -7.35
N ALA A 179 -19.25 -4.26 -6.49
CA ALA A 179 -20.10 -3.11 -6.85
C ALA A 179 -19.29 -1.87 -7.24
#